data_AF-A0A3Q2XN49-F1
#
_entry.id   AF-A0A3Q2XN49-F1
#
_cell.length_a   1.000
_cell.length_b   1.000
_cell.length_c   1.000
_cell.angle_alpha   90.00
_cell.angle_beta   90.00
_cell.angle_gamma   90.00
#
_symmetry.space_group_name_H-M   'P 1'
#
loop_
_entity.id
_entity.type
_entity.pdbx_description
1 polymer ?
#
loop_
_entity_poly.entity_id
_entity_poly.type
_entity_poly.pdbx_seq_one_letter_code
_entity_poly.pdbx_strand_id
1 'polypeptide(L)'
;MKLLENSIFEALSSRLCAETGESRILGRIESYSCKMAGDDKHMFKQFCQDGEPHILEALSPLAKSAEDLESPLSDKCCRKTIFYLITTLNESFRPDYDFSAARAHEFSREPSLNWVANAVNSSLFSAVGEGFNSLGPELWNAIDQEINLPACDIYSYNPDLDSDPFGEEGSLWSFNYFFYNKKLKRIVFLTCRYVRVVCV
;
A
#
# COMPACT_ATOMS: atom_id res chain seq x y z
N MET A 1 -3.84 -12.13 -5.39
CA MET A 1 -3.73 -12.13 -3.90
C MET A 1 -5.01 -12.70 -3.31
N LYS A 2 -4.97 -13.36 -2.14
CA LYS A 2 -6.20 -13.87 -1.52
C LYS A 2 -6.54 -13.07 -0.26
N LEU A 3 -7.72 -12.45 -0.22
CA LEU A 3 -8.27 -11.81 0.97
C LEU A 3 -8.45 -12.84 2.10
N LEU A 4 -8.05 -12.45 3.31
CA LEU A 4 -8.22 -13.20 4.54
C LEU A 4 -9.30 -12.49 5.36
N GLU A 5 -10.41 -13.19 5.61
CA GLU A 5 -11.53 -12.67 6.40
C GLU A 5 -11.07 -12.35 7.83
N ASN A 6 -11.40 -11.15 8.29
CA ASN A 6 -11.10 -10.69 9.64
C ASN A 6 -12.21 -9.73 10.10
N SER A 7 -13.08 -10.21 10.98
CA SER A 7 -14.23 -9.45 11.47
C SER A 7 -13.85 -8.18 12.25
N ILE A 8 -12.67 -8.16 12.87
CA ILE A 8 -12.15 -6.96 13.55
C ILE A 8 -11.81 -5.90 12.50
N PHE A 9 -11.19 -6.29 11.39
CA PHE A 9 -10.87 -5.38 10.29
C PHE A 9 -12.12 -4.84 9.59
N GLU A 10 -13.15 -5.66 9.43
CA GLU A 10 -14.45 -5.22 8.90
C GLU A 10 -15.12 -4.19 9.82
N ALA A 11 -15.12 -4.45 11.13
CA ALA A 11 -15.67 -3.52 12.13
C ALA A 11 -14.89 -2.20 12.19
N LEU A 12 -13.55 -2.26 12.13
CA LEU A 12 -12.68 -1.07 12.09
C LEU A 12 -12.86 -0.28 10.80
N SER A 13 -12.93 -0.95 9.64
CA SER A 13 -13.17 -0.29 8.34
C SER A 13 -14.51 0.45 8.33
N SER A 14 -15.55 -0.15 8.92
CA SER A 14 -16.86 0.50 9.07
C SER A 14 -16.78 1.77 9.92
N ARG A 15 -15.98 1.77 11.00
CA ARG A 15 -15.78 2.94 11.87
C ARG A 15 -14.84 3.99 11.27
N LEU A 16 -13.94 3.59 10.38
CA LEU A 16 -13.09 4.49 9.58
C LEU A 16 -13.86 5.15 8.43
N CYS A 17 -15.13 4.82 8.24
CA CYS A 17 -16.03 5.48 7.30
C CYS A 17 -16.98 6.41 8.07
N ALA A 18 -16.81 7.72 7.91
CA ALA A 18 -17.64 8.72 8.58
C ALA A 18 -17.89 9.93 7.68
N GLU A 19 -19.01 10.59 7.89
CA GLU A 19 -19.33 11.88 7.26
C GLU A 19 -19.05 13.00 8.27
N THR A 20 -18.20 13.94 7.86
CA THR A 20 -17.79 15.10 8.63
C THR A 20 -18.25 16.36 7.89
N GLY A 21 -19.55 16.68 8.01
CA GLY A 21 -20.14 17.85 7.35
C GLY A 21 -20.11 17.73 5.83
N GLU A 22 -19.38 18.63 5.15
CA GLU A 22 -19.19 18.64 3.69
C GLU A 22 -18.07 17.70 3.21
N SER A 23 -17.60 16.78 4.05
CA SER A 23 -16.52 15.87 3.71
C SER A 23 -16.81 14.47 4.25
N ARG A 24 -16.20 13.47 3.63
CA ARG A 24 -16.37 12.06 3.99
C ARG A 24 -15.00 11.40 4.06
N ILE A 25 -14.77 10.66 5.13
CA ILE A 25 -13.63 9.77 5.26
C ILE A 25 -14.06 8.36 4.84
N LEU A 26 -13.22 7.72 4.03
CA LEU A 26 -13.41 6.36 3.54
C LEU A 26 -12.12 5.59 3.80
N GLY A 27 -12.06 4.95 4.97
CA GLY A 27 -10.95 4.09 5.35
C GLY A 27 -11.29 2.61 5.25
N ARG A 28 -10.30 1.81 4.87
CA ARG A 28 -10.41 0.36 4.80
C ARG A 28 -9.12 -0.30 5.25
N ILE A 29 -9.29 -1.40 5.98
CA ILE A 29 -8.22 -2.32 6.35
C ILE A 29 -8.57 -3.72 5.89
N GLU A 30 -7.60 -4.37 5.24
CA GLU A 30 -7.76 -5.70 4.69
C GLU A 30 -6.48 -6.52 4.89
N SER A 31 -6.62 -7.85 5.07
CA SER A 31 -5.49 -8.78 5.20
C SER A 31 -5.44 -9.69 3.98
N TYR A 32 -4.25 -9.87 3.40
CA TYR A 32 -4.05 -10.62 2.17
C TYR A 32 -2.94 -11.66 2.31
N SER A 33 -3.16 -12.87 1.79
CA SER A 33 -2.11 -13.89 1.66
C SER A 33 -1.32 -13.74 0.36
N CYS A 34 0.00 -13.69 0.47
CA CYS A 34 0.96 -13.64 -0.65
C CYS A 34 1.36 -15.01 -1.20
N LYS A 35 0.60 -16.06 -0.87
CA LYS A 35 0.80 -17.38 -1.46
C LYS A 35 0.38 -17.32 -2.92
N MET A 36 1.37 -17.35 -3.83
CA MET A 36 1.13 -17.49 -5.26
C MET A 36 0.33 -18.77 -5.53
N ALA A 37 -0.94 -18.62 -5.87
CA ALA A 37 -1.87 -19.72 -6.15
C ALA A 37 -2.54 -19.48 -7.51
N GLY A 38 -2.96 -20.55 -8.18
CA GLY A 38 -3.58 -20.46 -9.51
C GLY A 38 -2.69 -19.73 -10.53
N ASP A 39 -3.25 -18.71 -11.18
CA ASP A 39 -2.63 -17.97 -12.28
C ASP A 39 -1.59 -16.93 -11.84
N ASP A 40 -1.44 -16.67 -10.53
CA ASP A 40 -0.46 -15.71 -9.99
C ASP A 40 0.96 -15.96 -10.50
N LYS A 41 1.33 -17.24 -10.70
CA LYS A 41 2.66 -17.63 -11.23
C LYS A 41 2.84 -17.23 -12.68
N HIS A 42 1.78 -17.29 -13.48
CA HIS A 42 1.81 -16.87 -14.88
C HIS A 42 1.85 -15.34 -14.96
N MET A 43 0.99 -14.66 -14.20
CA MET A 43 0.99 -13.20 -14.12
C MET A 43 2.34 -12.64 -13.67
N PHE A 44 2.97 -13.26 -12.66
CA PHE A 44 4.29 -12.82 -12.22
C PHE A 44 5.37 -12.99 -13.32
N LYS A 45 5.28 -14.04 -14.14
CA LYS A 45 6.20 -14.22 -15.28
C LYS A 45 6.01 -13.14 -16.34
N GLN A 46 4.77 -12.81 -16.68
CA GLN A 46 4.46 -11.74 -17.62
C GLN A 46 4.94 -10.38 -17.09
N PHE A 47 4.63 -10.08 -15.82
CA PHE A 47 5.12 -8.87 -15.15
C PHE A 47 6.65 -8.74 -15.19
N CYS A 48 7.38 -9.86 -15.04
CA CYS A 48 8.84 -9.85 -15.16
C CYS A 48 9.34 -9.66 -16.61
N GLN A 49 8.56 -10.08 -17.62
CA GLN A 49 8.92 -9.96 -19.03
C GLN A 49 8.72 -8.54 -19.56
N ASP A 50 7.69 -7.84 -19.07
CA ASP A 50 7.45 -6.43 -19.39
C ASP A 50 8.49 -5.48 -18.73
N GLY A 51 9.36 -6.01 -17.85
CA GLY A 51 10.23 -5.25 -16.96
C GLY A 51 11.76 -5.36 -17.18
N GLU A 52 12.29 -5.67 -18.37
CA GLU A 52 13.75 -5.65 -18.66
C GLU A 52 14.10 -5.04 -20.03
N PRO A 53 15.19 -4.24 -20.18
CA PRO A 53 15.90 -3.41 -19.19
C PRO A 53 16.19 -1.98 -19.69
N HIS A 54 15.84 -0.93 -18.92
CA HIS A 54 16.40 0.42 -19.13
C HIS A 54 16.68 1.23 -17.86
N ILE A 55 16.81 0.58 -16.68
CA ILE A 55 17.21 1.29 -15.45
C ILE A 55 18.73 1.26 -15.31
N LEU A 56 19.41 1.87 -16.29
CA LEU A 56 20.83 2.19 -16.18
C LEU A 56 21.08 3.58 -16.76
N GLU A 57 20.30 4.56 -16.35
CA GLU A 57 20.61 5.96 -16.59
C GLU A 57 19.85 6.83 -15.60
N ALA A 58 20.53 7.19 -14.50
CA ALA A 58 20.53 8.53 -13.89
C ALA A 58 20.81 8.48 -12.39
N LEU A 59 22.00 8.07 -11.95
CA LEU A 59 22.63 8.62 -10.74
C LEU A 59 24.17 8.68 -10.90
N SER A 60 24.64 9.90 -11.22
CA SER A 60 25.99 10.49 -11.07
C SER A 60 27.16 10.11 -12.00
N PRO A 61 27.91 11.10 -12.52
CA PRO A 61 29.16 10.89 -13.26
C PRO A 61 30.38 10.74 -12.33
N LEU A 62 31.36 9.93 -12.76
CA LEU A 62 32.63 9.53 -12.11
C LEU A 62 32.45 8.50 -10.97
N ALA A 63 33.13 7.35 -10.92
CA ALA A 63 34.43 6.98 -11.46
C ALA A 63 34.52 5.47 -11.78
N LYS A 64 35.39 5.15 -12.73
CA LYS A 64 35.80 3.80 -13.15
C LYS A 64 36.37 2.99 -11.98
N SER A 65 35.97 1.73 -11.85
CA SER A 65 36.85 0.56 -11.73
C SER A 65 36.00 -0.69 -11.86
N ALA A 66 36.31 -1.49 -12.88
CA ALA A 66 35.80 -2.84 -13.02
C ALA A 66 36.48 -3.72 -11.96
N GLU A 67 35.67 -4.46 -11.20
CA GLU A 67 35.83 -5.85 -10.79
C GLU A 67 35.02 -6.10 -9.51
N ASP A 68 34.10 -7.05 -9.63
CA ASP A 68 33.41 -7.78 -8.55
C ASP A 68 32.34 -7.03 -7.72
N LEU A 69 31.07 -7.15 -8.13
CA LEU A 69 29.98 -7.24 -7.15
C LEU A 69 28.72 -7.90 -7.74
N GLU A 70 28.46 -9.14 -7.32
CA GLU A 70 27.14 -9.74 -7.46
C GLU A 70 26.04 -8.81 -6.91
N SER A 71 24.99 -8.51 -7.69
CA SER A 71 23.63 -8.59 -7.13
C SER A 71 22.50 -8.72 -8.16
N PRO A 72 22.33 -9.89 -8.82
CA PRO A 72 21.08 -10.22 -9.54
C PRO A 72 19.90 -10.58 -8.59
N LEU A 73 20.13 -10.57 -7.27
CA LEU A 73 19.17 -10.99 -6.25
C LEU A 73 18.35 -9.82 -5.68
N SER A 74 18.95 -8.62 -5.61
CA SER A 74 18.28 -7.42 -5.09
C SER A 74 17.10 -7.02 -5.98
N ASP A 75 17.32 -7.02 -7.30
CA ASP A 75 16.32 -6.58 -8.29
C ASP A 75 15.10 -7.52 -8.38
N LYS A 76 15.31 -8.84 -8.25
CA LYS A 76 14.22 -9.84 -8.22
C LYS A 76 13.37 -9.76 -6.95
N CYS A 77 13.98 -9.46 -5.80
CA CYS A 77 13.26 -9.30 -4.54
C CYS A 77 12.35 -8.06 -4.58
N CYS A 78 12.84 -6.98 -5.19
CA CYS A 78 12.06 -5.77 -5.45
C CYS A 78 10.88 -6.06 -6.40
N ARG A 79 11.11 -6.66 -7.57
CA ARG A 79 10.02 -6.97 -8.53
C ARG A 79 8.93 -7.87 -7.96
N LYS A 80 9.30 -8.89 -7.19
CA LYS A 80 8.33 -9.77 -6.53
C LYS A 80 7.49 -9.02 -5.49
N THR A 81 8.12 -8.13 -4.75
CA THR A 81 7.41 -7.29 -3.78
C THR A 81 6.46 -6.34 -4.50
N ILE A 82 6.92 -5.61 -5.52
CA ILE A 82 6.07 -4.72 -6.32
C ILE A 82 4.88 -5.48 -6.92
N PHE A 83 5.09 -6.66 -7.48
CA PHE A 83 3.99 -7.51 -7.96
C PHE A 83 2.98 -7.82 -6.85
N TYR A 84 3.45 -8.10 -5.63
CA TYR A 84 2.58 -8.32 -4.49
C TYR A 84 1.78 -7.07 -4.09
N LEU A 85 2.38 -5.88 -4.15
CA LEU A 85 1.69 -4.63 -3.87
C LEU A 85 0.62 -4.33 -4.95
N ILE A 86 0.96 -4.43 -6.23
CA ILE A 86 0.04 -4.20 -7.37
C ILE A 86 -1.14 -5.17 -7.31
N THR A 87 -0.88 -6.46 -7.10
CA THR A 87 -1.95 -7.45 -6.98
C THR A 87 -2.80 -7.25 -5.74
N THR A 88 -2.28 -6.63 -4.68
CA THR A 88 -3.07 -6.27 -3.49
C THR A 88 -4.00 -5.09 -3.80
N LEU A 89 -3.51 -4.07 -4.50
CA LEU A 89 -4.35 -2.94 -4.97
C LEU A 89 -5.49 -3.43 -5.87
N ASN A 90 -5.16 -4.24 -6.87
CA ASN A 90 -6.15 -4.80 -7.79
C ASN A 90 -7.23 -5.61 -7.07
N GLU A 91 -6.89 -6.42 -6.06
CA GLU A 91 -7.91 -7.16 -5.32
C GLU A 91 -8.76 -6.26 -4.41
N SER A 92 -8.19 -5.22 -3.82
CA SER A 92 -8.89 -4.29 -2.91
C SER A 92 -9.90 -3.40 -3.62
N PHE A 93 -9.57 -2.98 -4.85
CA PHE A 93 -10.29 -1.94 -5.58
C PHE A 93 -11.03 -2.46 -6.83
N ARG A 94 -11.02 -3.76 -7.09
CA ARG A 94 -11.86 -4.34 -8.15
C ARG A 94 -13.34 -4.23 -7.80
N PRO A 95 -14.22 -3.97 -8.79
CA PRO A 95 -13.95 -3.77 -10.21
C PRO A 95 -13.67 -2.30 -10.60
N ASP A 96 -13.61 -1.39 -9.64
CA ASP A 96 -13.62 0.06 -9.87
C ASP A 96 -12.32 0.58 -10.50
N TYR A 97 -11.18 -0.05 -10.17
CA TYR A 97 -9.87 0.41 -10.61
C TYR A 97 -8.94 -0.74 -11.06
N ASP A 98 -8.08 -0.45 -12.04
CA ASP A 98 -7.04 -1.37 -12.54
C ASP A 98 -5.64 -0.76 -12.38
N PHE A 99 -4.81 -1.42 -11.59
CA PHE A 99 -3.43 -1.04 -11.26
C PHE A 99 -2.40 -1.88 -12.01
N SER A 100 -2.80 -2.68 -13.00
CA SER A 100 -1.89 -3.59 -13.73
C SER A 100 -0.75 -2.86 -14.44
N ALA A 101 -0.92 -1.58 -14.77
CA ALA A 101 0.09 -0.73 -15.39
C ALA A 101 0.94 0.09 -14.40
N ALA A 102 0.70 -0.05 -13.08
CA ALA A 102 1.41 0.70 -12.05
C ALA A 102 2.92 0.39 -12.08
N ARG A 103 3.72 1.44 -11.95
CA ARG A 103 5.18 1.41 -12.10
C ARG A 103 5.87 1.39 -10.76
N ALA A 104 7.10 0.86 -10.75
CA ALA A 104 7.86 0.70 -9.51
C ALA A 104 8.13 2.03 -8.78
N HIS A 105 8.25 3.16 -9.48
CA HIS A 105 8.51 4.46 -8.88
C HIS A 105 7.30 5.05 -8.13
N GLU A 106 6.09 4.56 -8.40
CA GLU A 106 4.87 4.94 -7.65
C GLU A 106 4.81 4.23 -6.29
N PHE A 107 5.74 3.30 -6.01
CA PHE A 107 5.85 2.63 -4.74
C PHE A 107 7.11 3.05 -4.00
N SER A 108 6.97 3.36 -2.71
CA SER A 108 8.10 3.72 -1.85
C SER A 108 8.17 2.82 -0.63
N ARG A 109 9.38 2.48 -0.20
CA ARG A 109 9.59 1.78 1.08
C ARG A 109 9.69 2.82 2.19
N GLU A 110 8.86 2.68 3.20
CA GLU A 110 8.80 3.62 4.32
C GLU A 110 9.96 3.42 5.29
N PRO A 111 10.46 4.50 5.92
CA PRO A 111 11.68 4.46 6.72
C PRO A 111 11.48 3.75 8.06
N SER A 112 10.31 3.87 8.68
CA SER A 112 10.01 3.24 9.97
C SER A 112 8.50 3.17 10.24
N LEU A 113 8.12 2.24 11.13
CA LEU A 113 6.75 2.15 11.65
C LEU A 113 6.32 3.45 12.34
N ASN A 114 7.21 4.10 13.09
CA ASN A 114 6.88 5.33 13.81
C ASN A 114 6.55 6.48 12.85
N TRP A 115 7.26 6.58 11.74
CA TRP A 115 6.97 7.57 10.70
C TRP A 115 5.56 7.38 10.13
N VAL A 116 5.25 6.16 9.71
CA VAL A 116 3.95 5.81 9.13
C VAL A 116 2.83 5.96 10.15
N ALA A 117 3.04 5.52 11.39
CA ALA A 117 2.06 5.64 12.45
C ALA A 117 1.74 7.10 12.75
N ASN A 118 2.74 7.98 12.81
CA ASN A 118 2.52 9.41 12.99
C ASN A 118 1.75 10.03 11.82
N ALA A 119 2.11 9.71 10.57
CA ALA A 119 1.41 10.23 9.39
C ALA A 119 -0.07 9.80 9.36
N VAL A 120 -0.34 8.51 9.60
CA VAL A 120 -1.70 7.96 9.67
C VAL A 120 -2.48 8.58 10.83
N ASN A 121 -1.89 8.65 12.03
CA ASN A 121 -2.55 9.23 13.21
C ASN A 121 -2.90 10.71 12.99
N SER A 122 -1.98 11.51 12.45
CA SER A 122 -2.23 12.91 12.15
C SER A 122 -3.36 13.09 11.13
N SER A 123 -3.37 12.28 10.06
CA SER A 123 -4.39 12.36 9.00
C SER A 123 -5.77 11.96 9.53
N LEU A 124 -5.86 10.82 10.23
CA LEU A 124 -7.12 10.31 10.77
C LEU A 124 -7.65 11.20 11.91
N PHE A 125 -6.79 11.68 12.80
CA PHE A 125 -7.20 12.61 13.85
C PHE A 125 -7.73 13.92 13.27
N SER A 126 -7.12 14.42 12.19
CA SER A 126 -7.61 15.64 11.52
C SER A 126 -9.00 15.48 10.91
N ALA A 127 -9.42 14.27 10.53
CA ALA A 127 -10.71 14.01 9.89
C ALA A 127 -11.80 13.53 10.87
N VAL A 128 -11.44 12.74 11.87
CA VAL A 128 -12.36 12.09 12.83
C VAL A 128 -12.38 12.80 14.20
N GLY A 129 -11.38 13.64 14.49
CA GLY A 129 -11.27 14.37 15.76
C GLY A 129 -11.14 13.46 16.97
N GLU A 130 -11.80 13.81 18.08
CA GLU A 130 -11.72 13.10 19.36
C GLU A 130 -12.16 11.62 19.28
N GLY A 131 -12.99 11.26 18.28
CA GLY A 131 -13.37 9.87 18.03
C GLY A 131 -12.17 8.96 17.70
N PHE A 132 -11.07 9.55 17.24
CA PHE A 132 -9.83 8.81 16.99
C PHE A 132 -9.10 8.37 18.27
N ASN A 133 -9.35 9.00 19.43
CA ASN A 133 -8.65 8.67 20.67
C ASN A 133 -8.92 7.23 21.13
N SER A 134 -10.11 6.69 20.85
CA SER A 134 -10.43 5.27 21.10
C SER A 134 -10.11 4.40 19.89
N LEU A 135 -10.38 4.88 18.66
CA LEU A 135 -10.17 4.12 17.43
C LEU A 135 -8.70 3.84 17.13
N GLY A 136 -7.80 4.81 17.34
CA GLY A 136 -6.38 4.70 17.02
C GLY A 136 -5.68 3.55 17.75
N PRO A 137 -5.79 3.43 19.08
CA PRO A 137 -5.22 2.29 19.81
C PRO A 137 -5.77 0.93 19.36
N GLU A 138 -7.09 0.85 19.13
CA GLU A 138 -7.73 -0.38 18.63
C GLU A 138 -7.23 -0.76 17.23
N LEU A 139 -7.07 0.24 16.35
CA LEU A 139 -6.54 0.11 15.01
C LEU A 139 -5.15 -0.52 15.01
N TRP A 140 -4.21 0.11 15.73
CA TRP A 140 -2.82 -0.35 15.76
C TRP A 140 -2.66 -1.69 16.44
N ASN A 141 -3.43 -1.95 17.51
CA ASN A 141 -3.43 -3.25 18.17
C ASN A 141 -3.97 -4.35 17.25
N ALA A 142 -5.05 -4.10 16.51
CA ALA A 142 -5.60 -5.07 15.58
C ALA A 142 -4.62 -5.39 14.44
N ILE A 143 -3.94 -4.38 13.88
CA ILE A 143 -2.93 -4.58 12.85
C ILE A 143 -1.76 -5.40 13.43
N ASP A 144 -1.23 -5.04 14.60
CA ASP A 144 -0.11 -5.76 15.21
C ASP A 144 -0.42 -7.23 15.49
N GLN A 145 -1.61 -7.53 16.02
CA GLN A 145 -2.06 -8.91 16.25
C GLN A 145 -2.17 -9.73 14.95
N GLU A 146 -2.59 -9.09 13.86
CA GLU A 146 -2.76 -9.75 12.56
C GLU A 146 -1.43 -10.01 11.84
N ILE A 147 -0.45 -9.09 11.94
CA ILE A 147 0.72 -9.09 11.06
C ILE A 147 2.08 -9.02 11.77
N ASN A 148 2.13 -8.78 13.08
CA ASN A 148 3.35 -8.50 13.84
C ASN A 148 4.13 -7.32 13.22
N LEU A 149 3.71 -6.09 13.53
CA LEU A 149 4.21 -4.86 12.93
C LEU A 149 5.74 -4.70 13.01
N PRO A 150 6.42 -5.01 14.14
CA PRO A 150 7.88 -4.94 14.22
C PRO A 150 8.63 -5.82 13.21
N ALA A 151 7.99 -6.86 12.67
CA ALA A 151 8.57 -7.77 11.68
C ALA A 151 8.20 -7.42 10.23
N CYS A 152 7.55 -6.28 9.99
CA CYS A 152 7.07 -5.87 8.67
C CYS A 152 8.05 -4.95 7.94
N ASP A 153 8.14 -5.14 6.63
CA ASP A 153 8.55 -4.08 5.71
C ASP A 153 7.31 -3.26 5.34
N ILE A 154 7.40 -1.93 5.39
CA ILE A 154 6.28 -1.05 5.12
C ILE A 154 6.48 -0.33 3.79
N TYR A 155 5.44 -0.30 2.97
CA TYR A 155 5.45 0.37 1.67
C TYR A 155 4.26 1.31 1.55
N SER A 156 4.38 2.32 0.69
CA SER A 156 3.30 3.21 0.28
C SER A 156 3.11 3.16 -1.24
N TYR A 157 1.88 3.37 -1.68
CA TYR A 157 1.54 3.65 -3.08
C TYR A 157 1.16 5.12 -3.22
N ASN A 158 1.93 5.84 -4.02
CA ASN A 158 1.79 7.27 -4.28
C ASN A 158 1.79 7.44 -5.81
N PRO A 159 0.61 7.41 -6.45
CA PRO A 159 0.52 7.54 -7.90
C PRO A 159 0.99 8.92 -8.37
N ASP A 160 1.47 8.97 -9.61
CA ASP A 160 1.66 10.24 -10.31
C ASP A 160 0.29 10.90 -10.57
N LEU A 161 0.24 12.24 -10.65
CA LEU A 161 -1.02 12.97 -10.87
C LEU A 161 -1.81 12.50 -12.10
N ASP A 162 -1.11 12.08 -13.16
CA ASP A 162 -1.72 11.60 -14.41
C ASP A 162 -2.20 10.13 -14.32
N SER A 163 -1.75 9.40 -13.30
CA SER A 163 -2.01 7.98 -13.10
C SER A 163 -2.88 7.70 -11.89
N ASP A 164 -3.25 8.73 -11.10
CA ASP A 164 -3.99 8.57 -9.84
C ASP A 164 -5.45 8.16 -10.10
N PRO A 165 -5.82 6.91 -9.81
CA PRO A 165 -7.22 6.49 -9.92
C PRO A 165 -8.11 7.22 -8.91
N PHE A 166 -7.52 7.73 -7.81
CA PHE A 166 -8.22 8.51 -6.79
C PHE A 166 -8.26 10.01 -7.09
N GLY A 167 -7.82 10.43 -8.28
CA GLY A 167 -7.88 11.79 -8.80
C GLY A 167 -9.30 12.32 -9.03
N GLU A 168 -10.30 11.78 -8.32
CA GLU A 168 -11.65 12.32 -8.24
C GLU A 168 -11.59 13.76 -7.67
N GLU A 169 -12.34 14.67 -8.29
CA GLU A 169 -12.46 16.04 -7.81
C GLU A 169 -12.90 16.05 -6.33
N GLY A 170 -12.08 16.66 -5.46
CA GLY A 170 -12.41 16.85 -4.05
C GLY A 170 -11.63 15.99 -3.06
N SER A 171 -10.69 15.13 -3.49
CA SER A 171 -9.75 14.47 -2.57
C SER A 171 -8.87 15.50 -1.85
N LEU A 172 -8.98 15.54 -0.51
CA LEU A 172 -8.18 16.41 0.35
C LEU A 172 -6.85 15.76 0.69
N TRP A 173 -6.89 14.47 1.01
CA TRP A 173 -5.73 13.62 1.18
C TRP A 173 -6.12 12.15 1.02
N SER A 174 -5.15 11.34 0.62
CA SER A 174 -5.27 9.89 0.61
C SER A 174 -3.93 9.27 1.03
N PHE A 175 -3.99 8.06 1.57
CA PHE A 175 -2.81 7.24 1.78
C PHE A 175 -3.12 5.78 1.50
N ASN A 176 -2.11 5.04 1.06
CA ASN A 176 -2.20 3.61 0.74
C ASN A 176 -0.96 2.92 1.29
N TYR A 177 -1.06 2.35 2.50
CA TYR A 177 0.05 1.68 3.18
C TYR A 177 -0.08 0.16 3.16
N PHE A 178 1.05 -0.52 2.94
CA PHE A 178 1.17 -1.97 2.94
C PHE A 178 2.14 -2.41 4.02
N PHE A 179 1.66 -3.21 4.97
CA PHE A 179 2.48 -3.84 6.00
C PHE A 179 2.77 -5.27 5.55
N TYR A 180 3.97 -5.50 5.01
CA TYR A 180 4.35 -6.79 4.45
C TYR A 180 5.21 -7.59 5.42
N ASN A 181 4.67 -8.70 5.93
CA ASN A 181 5.43 -9.68 6.70
C ASN A 181 5.86 -10.85 5.81
N LYS A 182 7.14 -10.85 5.42
CA LYS A 182 7.76 -11.89 4.58
C LYS A 182 7.71 -13.29 5.20
N LYS A 183 7.78 -13.40 6.54
CA LYS A 183 7.75 -14.69 7.26
C LYS A 183 6.35 -15.30 7.21
N LEU A 184 5.31 -14.48 7.42
CA LEU A 184 3.91 -14.88 7.35
C LEU A 184 3.40 -15.01 5.90
N LYS A 185 4.12 -14.44 4.92
CA LYS A 185 3.68 -14.28 3.53
C LYS A 185 2.30 -13.61 3.48
N ARG A 186 2.19 -12.50 4.20
CA ARG A 186 0.93 -11.78 4.40
C ARG A 186 1.17 -10.28 4.27
N ILE A 187 0.21 -9.58 3.68
CA ILE A 187 0.16 -8.13 3.60
C ILE A 187 -1.10 -7.67 4.31
N VAL A 188 -0.97 -6.72 5.24
CA VAL A 188 -2.11 -5.91 5.66
C VAL A 188 -2.09 -4.63 4.85
N PHE A 189 -3.20 -4.34 4.18
CA PHE A 189 -3.40 -3.14 3.38
C PHE A 189 -4.29 -2.17 4.15
N LEU A 190 -3.79 -0.96 4.38
CA LEU A 190 -4.51 0.14 5.02
C LEU A 190 -4.58 1.29 4.01
N THR A 191 -5.80 1.55 3.52
CA THR A 191 -6.08 2.66 2.62
C THR A 191 -7.07 3.60 3.28
N CYS A 192 -6.89 4.90 3.08
CA CYS A 192 -7.87 5.88 3.50
C CYS A 192 -7.84 7.08 2.57
N ARG A 193 -9.03 7.60 2.27
CA ARG A 193 -9.20 8.84 1.54
C ARG A 193 -10.19 9.76 2.26
N TYR A 194 -9.88 11.04 2.26
CA TYR A 194 -10.76 12.09 2.78
C TYR A 194 -11.16 12.99 1.62
N VAL A 195 -12.43 12.95 1.28
CA VAL A 195 -12.97 13.62 0.09
C VAL A 195 -14.02 14.64 0.49
N ARG A 196 -14.09 15.77 -0.21
CA ARG A 196 -15.23 16.68 -0.12
C ARG A 196 -16.45 16.07 -0.78
N VAL A 197 -17.60 16.20 -0.14
CA VAL A 197 -18.88 15.86 -0.73
C VAL A 197 -19.27 17.03 -1.63
N VAL A 198 -19.09 16.88 -2.94
CA VAL A 198 -19.63 17.83 -3.90
C VAL A 198 -21.13 17.56 -4.01
N CYS A 199 -21.95 18.45 -3.46
CA CYS A 199 -23.39 18.43 -3.72
C CYS A 199 -23.62 18.69 -5.22
N VAL A 200 -24.15 17.70 -5.94
CA VAL A 200 -24.64 17.85 -7.33
C VAL A 200 -26.08 18.33 -7.29
#